data_AF-A0A1U7PVC8-F1
#
_entry.id   AF-A0A1U7PVC8-F1
#
_cell.length_a   1.000
_cell.length_b   1.000
_cell.length_c   1.000
_cell.angle_alpha   90.00
_cell.angle_beta   90.00
_cell.angle_gamma   90.00
#
_symmetry.space_group_name_H-M   'P 1'
#
loop_
_entity.id
_entity.type
_entity.pdbx_description
1 polymer ?
#
loop_
_entity_poly.entity_id
_entity_poly.type
_entity_poly.pdbx_seq_one_letter_code
_entity_poly.pdbx_strand_id
1 'polypeptide(L)'
;MTDYQNYWNQEIRNLLDELDAPASLHTNIVDTLANSQRTGIFENQIINALRLGLSIKEGNQNIAFVASMQSGKSKTIYFLCNYVLPAIGLLSGHENVLFVTSMRDTDLYNQNNRNLEADFYDASEGQMKYSRIKVIKMNEFFNYPNPFKAVRDLKVQLIVRDEDQYGCGEESSFQFAFFDNLRSKLPEIGLVAVSATPYDILDAHFTKSADIDVVEGVRPPSYFGITEMLKENMIDDLPLDFSPLQDNNGEYVVHPNVIEYVQHLLSFDDGLGIIRESTTLRALELRNLLRTKLKDNVDVLVIGSDSACDFSINEGLSEVANLIMRMGRRVILIIVQALTAGKDLGKLKEKIRFGIEPRDKQLANGAQGIAGRCCGYHNNRTFRIMASIPLLGNYAKFEQDWEIFSDPEWKEELIDNSIRGLTTQTKFAITQVEGIFTSIDDIFTVSVEELSTEEGRNKLSFLSDEVFDRLDGLFDPNAYNGSTKGTRLNAKDVTVRIASSYNMKSNRVYKNWNADLSADFGSVFFKKNDYNYGLLISNFPVEDDRNKLGFCGIKVFVSGEKVFRERESEIVNTSMYNAD
;
A
#
# COMPACT_ATOMS: atom_id res chain seq x y z
N MET A 1 -5.89 40.34 14.13
CA MET A 1 -5.33 39.06 13.66
C MET A 1 -5.30 38.13 14.84
N THR A 2 -5.67 36.86 14.66
CA THR A 2 -5.53 35.82 15.69
C THR A 2 -4.05 35.49 15.91
N ASP A 3 -3.66 34.95 17.07
CA ASP A 3 -2.27 34.51 17.32
C ASP A 3 -1.79 33.52 16.24
N TYR A 4 -2.72 32.69 15.77
CA TYR A 4 -2.54 31.78 14.65
C TYR A 4 -2.17 32.49 13.33
N GLN A 5 -2.86 33.58 12.97
CA GLN A 5 -2.53 34.36 11.78
C GLN A 5 -1.17 35.07 11.91
N ASN A 6 -0.84 35.53 13.12
CA ASN A 6 0.45 36.17 13.37
C ASN A 6 1.62 35.19 13.20
N TYR A 7 1.47 33.95 13.69
CA TYR A 7 2.45 32.89 13.52
C TYR A 7 2.73 32.61 12.03
N TRP A 8 1.68 32.41 11.23
CA TRP A 8 1.88 32.11 9.81
C TRP A 8 2.42 33.27 8.98
N ASN A 9 2.00 34.49 9.29
CA ASN A 9 2.58 35.67 8.66
C ASN A 9 4.07 35.80 8.99
N GLN A 10 4.48 35.41 10.20
CA GLN A 10 5.90 35.39 10.56
C GLN A 10 6.66 34.28 9.84
N GLU A 11 6.10 33.07 9.78
CA GLU A 11 6.70 31.95 9.05
C GLU A 11 6.90 32.27 7.56
N ILE A 12 5.89 32.84 6.90
CA ILE A 12 5.99 33.27 5.50
C ILE A 12 7.11 34.30 5.33
N ARG A 13 7.26 35.27 6.25
CA ARG A 13 8.34 36.26 6.18
C ARG A 13 9.71 35.62 6.32
N ASN A 14 9.89 34.75 7.32
CA ASN A 14 11.16 34.04 7.52
C ASN A 14 11.55 33.25 6.27
N LEU A 15 10.60 32.50 5.70
CA LEU A 15 10.85 31.70 4.50
C LEU A 15 11.16 32.56 3.27
N LEU A 16 10.52 33.73 3.13
CA LEU A 16 10.85 34.67 2.05
C LEU A 16 12.27 35.24 2.20
N ASP A 17 12.70 35.52 3.43
CA ASP A 17 14.05 36.01 3.73
C ASP A 17 15.10 34.92 3.44
N GLU A 18 14.87 33.67 3.87
CA GLU A 18 15.74 32.51 3.58
C GLU A 18 15.82 32.21 2.07
N LEU A 19 14.70 32.38 1.36
CA LEU A 19 14.65 32.26 -0.09
C LEU A 19 15.33 33.40 -0.84
N ASP A 20 15.77 34.48 -0.17
CA ASP A 20 16.20 35.72 -0.82
C ASP A 20 15.16 36.17 -1.88
N ALA A 21 13.89 36.10 -1.50
CA ALA A 21 12.79 36.21 -2.43
C ALA A 21 12.62 37.65 -2.95
N PRO A 22 12.36 37.84 -4.25
CA PRO A 22 12.09 39.17 -4.80
C PRO A 22 10.76 39.73 -4.27
N ALA A 23 10.66 41.07 -4.23
CA ALA A 23 9.44 41.77 -3.82
C ALA A 23 8.20 41.41 -4.65
N SER A 24 8.38 40.92 -5.88
CA SER A 24 7.30 40.41 -6.73
C SER A 24 6.61 39.19 -6.11
N LEU A 25 7.37 38.25 -5.52
CA LEU A 25 6.79 37.08 -4.85
C LEU A 25 5.98 37.49 -3.61
N HIS A 26 6.51 38.41 -2.81
CA HIS A 26 5.78 38.97 -1.66
C HIS A 26 4.45 39.61 -2.10
N THR A 27 4.46 40.40 -3.18
CA THR A 27 3.24 41.02 -3.74
C THR A 27 2.20 39.97 -4.15
N ASN A 28 2.63 38.92 -4.84
CA ASN A 28 1.76 37.81 -5.25
C ASN A 28 1.19 37.02 -4.07
N ILE A 29 1.96 36.81 -3.00
CA ILE A 29 1.47 36.17 -1.77
C ILE A 29 0.38 37.00 -1.12
N VAL A 30 0.60 38.31 -0.96
CA VAL A 30 -0.39 39.22 -0.35
C VAL A 30 -1.70 39.21 -1.14
N ASP A 31 -1.65 39.32 -2.47
CA ASP A 31 -2.85 39.25 -3.30
C ASP A 31 -3.54 37.88 -3.21
N THR A 32 -2.76 36.79 -3.25
CA THR A 32 -3.29 35.43 -3.18
C THR A 32 -4.04 35.19 -1.87
N LEU A 33 -3.47 35.62 -0.73
CA LEU A 33 -4.10 35.48 0.58
C LEU A 33 -5.34 36.35 0.73
N ALA A 34 -5.30 37.60 0.25
CA ALA A 34 -6.46 38.49 0.21
C ALA A 34 -7.61 37.92 -0.62
N ASN A 35 -7.31 37.08 -1.60
CA ASN A 35 -8.26 36.42 -2.50
C ASN A 35 -8.37 34.90 -2.28
N SER A 36 -7.96 34.38 -1.12
CA SER A 36 -7.86 32.94 -0.82
C SER A 36 -9.14 32.16 -1.10
N GLN A 37 -10.31 32.74 -0.81
CA GLN A 37 -11.63 32.15 -1.09
C GLN A 37 -11.89 31.95 -2.59
N ARG A 38 -11.34 32.83 -3.44
CA ARG A 38 -11.46 32.77 -4.90
C ARG A 38 -10.42 31.83 -5.51
N THR A 39 -9.17 31.91 -5.05
CA THR A 39 -8.05 31.12 -5.59
C THR A 39 -8.07 29.67 -5.10
N GLY A 40 -8.67 29.43 -3.93
CA GLY A 40 -8.60 28.17 -3.19
C GLY A 40 -7.19 27.88 -2.68
N ILE A 41 -6.39 28.93 -2.45
CA ILE A 41 -5.02 28.87 -1.92
C ILE A 41 -5.00 29.60 -0.57
N PHE A 42 -4.54 28.89 0.46
CA PHE A 42 -4.49 29.28 1.87
C PHE A 42 -3.04 29.30 2.37
N GLU A 43 -2.85 29.83 3.58
CA GLU A 43 -1.56 30.08 4.21
C GLU A 43 -0.68 28.82 4.26
N ASN A 44 -1.23 27.68 4.70
CA ASN A 44 -0.48 26.42 4.80
C ASN A 44 0.06 25.97 3.44
N GLN A 45 -0.69 26.19 2.36
CA GLN A 45 -0.28 25.79 1.01
C GLN A 45 0.87 26.64 0.48
N ILE A 46 0.86 27.95 0.78
CA ILE A 46 1.95 28.87 0.45
C ILE A 46 3.22 28.50 1.21
N ILE A 47 3.11 28.21 2.51
CA ILE A 47 4.25 27.84 3.35
C ILE A 47 4.90 26.55 2.87
N ASN A 48 4.09 25.53 2.59
CA ASN A 48 4.59 24.29 2.02
C ASN A 48 5.30 24.54 0.67
N ALA A 49 4.78 25.44 -0.16
CA ALA A 49 5.40 25.78 -1.43
C ALA A 49 6.73 26.52 -1.25
N LEU A 50 6.84 27.41 -0.26
CA LEU A 50 8.09 28.09 0.06
C LEU A 50 9.15 27.12 0.62
N ARG A 51 8.77 26.19 1.50
CA ARG A 51 9.66 25.14 2.02
C ARG A 51 10.19 24.23 0.91
N LEU A 52 9.32 23.81 -0.01
CA LEU A 52 9.74 23.06 -1.20
C LEU A 52 10.68 23.88 -2.07
N GLY A 53 10.38 25.17 -2.28
CA GLY A 53 11.27 26.08 -3.01
C GLY A 53 12.65 26.21 -2.36
N LEU A 54 12.72 26.21 -1.03
CA LEU A 54 13.98 26.33 -0.28
C LEU A 54 14.83 25.07 -0.47
N SER A 55 14.24 23.90 -0.25
CA SER A 55 14.90 22.60 -0.49
C SER A 55 15.45 22.49 -1.93
N ILE A 56 14.67 22.93 -2.92
CA ILE A 56 15.12 22.97 -4.32
C ILE A 56 16.27 23.97 -4.52
N LYS A 57 16.20 25.16 -3.89
CA LYS A 57 17.26 26.18 -3.95
C LYS A 57 18.57 25.70 -3.31
N GLU A 58 18.49 24.85 -2.28
CA GLU A 58 19.64 24.22 -1.62
C GLU A 58 20.30 23.11 -2.45
N GLY A 59 19.66 22.70 -3.56
CA GLY A 59 20.20 21.72 -4.51
C GLY A 59 19.68 20.29 -4.31
N ASN A 60 18.67 20.08 -3.45
CA ASN A 60 18.08 18.77 -3.25
C ASN A 60 17.33 18.32 -4.52
N GLN A 61 17.75 17.18 -5.06
CA GLN A 61 17.20 16.68 -6.32
C GLN A 61 16.10 15.62 -6.14
N ASN A 62 16.03 14.92 -5.01
CA ASN A 62 14.89 14.06 -4.67
C ASN A 62 14.24 14.60 -3.42
N ILE A 63 12.97 14.98 -3.52
CA ILE A 63 12.23 15.58 -2.42
C ILE A 63 10.95 14.78 -2.20
N ALA A 64 10.74 14.32 -0.97
CA ALA A 64 9.48 13.75 -0.52
C ALA A 64 8.66 14.82 0.17
N PHE A 65 7.56 15.24 -0.45
CA PHE A 65 6.58 16.13 0.18
C PHE A 65 5.50 15.29 0.88
N VAL A 66 5.64 15.16 2.20
CA VAL A 66 4.73 14.38 3.05
C VAL A 66 3.62 15.30 3.56
N ALA A 67 2.39 15.11 3.10
CA ALA A 67 1.28 15.98 3.50
C ALA A 67 -0.07 15.26 3.56
N SER A 68 -0.84 15.56 4.61
CA SER A 68 -2.11 14.90 4.95
C SER A 68 -3.13 14.84 3.80
N MET A 69 -4.05 13.89 3.85
CA MET A 69 -5.04 13.66 2.79
C MET A 69 -5.95 14.88 2.61
N GLN A 70 -6.06 15.41 1.39
CA GLN A 70 -6.92 16.58 1.12
C GLN A 70 -6.54 17.85 1.90
N SER A 71 -5.27 17.98 2.32
CA SER A 71 -4.68 19.21 2.87
C SER A 71 -4.40 20.29 1.83
N GLY A 72 -4.67 20.02 0.55
CA GLY A 72 -4.45 20.96 -0.54
C GLY A 72 -3.11 20.83 -1.29
N LYS A 73 -2.49 19.63 -1.27
CA LYS A 73 -1.24 19.30 -1.97
C LYS A 73 -1.14 19.84 -3.40
N SER A 74 -2.16 19.62 -4.24
CA SER A 74 -2.13 20.08 -5.64
C SER A 74 -2.03 21.61 -5.75
N LYS A 75 -2.66 22.35 -4.83
CA LYS A 75 -2.58 23.81 -4.79
C LYS A 75 -1.26 24.32 -4.22
N THR A 76 -0.61 23.57 -3.32
CA THR A 76 0.80 23.80 -2.95
C THR A 76 1.69 23.70 -4.18
N ILE A 77 1.57 22.64 -4.97
CA ILE A 77 2.36 22.47 -6.20
C ILE A 77 2.04 23.56 -7.23
N TYR A 78 0.76 23.91 -7.39
CA TYR A 78 0.36 25.03 -8.23
C TYR A 78 1.06 26.33 -7.84
N PHE A 79 1.09 26.66 -6.55
CA PHE A 79 1.72 27.88 -6.07
C PHE A 79 3.24 27.84 -6.21
N LEU A 80 3.85 26.70 -5.87
CA LEU A 80 5.28 26.43 -6.04
C LEU A 80 5.72 26.73 -7.48
N CYS A 81 5.09 26.08 -8.47
CA CYS A 81 5.55 26.14 -9.85
C CYS A 81 5.26 27.49 -10.54
N ASN A 82 4.15 28.16 -10.18
CA ASN A 82 3.75 29.39 -10.85
C ASN A 82 4.33 30.66 -10.22
N TYR A 83 4.65 30.64 -8.92
CA TYR A 83 5.12 31.82 -8.20
C TYR A 83 6.51 31.64 -7.60
N VAL A 84 6.78 30.53 -6.91
CA VAL A 84 8.04 30.35 -6.16
C VAL A 84 9.20 29.99 -7.07
N LEU A 85 9.07 28.96 -7.91
CA LEU A 85 10.15 28.50 -8.79
C LEU A 85 10.62 29.56 -9.80
N PRO A 86 9.74 30.40 -10.39
CA PRO A 86 10.18 31.53 -11.19
C PRO A 86 10.89 32.61 -10.37
N ALA A 87 10.45 32.86 -9.13
CA ALA A 87 11.01 33.88 -8.26
C ALA A 87 12.44 33.54 -7.80
N ILE A 88 12.75 32.25 -7.60
CA ILE A 88 14.11 31.79 -7.28
C ILE A 88 14.97 31.53 -8.53
N GLY A 89 14.45 31.80 -9.73
CA GLY A 89 15.18 31.69 -10.99
C GLY A 89 15.35 30.26 -11.54
N LEU A 90 14.66 29.25 -10.98
CA LEU A 90 14.67 27.89 -11.52
C LEU A 90 13.90 27.79 -12.84
N LEU A 91 12.81 28.55 -12.97
CA LEU A 91 11.98 28.58 -14.18
C LEU A 91 12.05 29.95 -14.85
N SER A 92 12.37 29.96 -16.14
CA SER A 92 12.48 31.14 -16.98
C SER A 92 11.76 30.97 -18.32
N GLY A 93 11.35 32.09 -18.94
CA GLY A 93 10.86 32.09 -20.33
C GLY A 93 9.67 31.15 -20.58
N HIS A 94 9.90 30.02 -21.26
CA HIS A 94 8.91 29.00 -21.61
C HIS A 94 9.20 27.63 -20.96
N GLU A 95 9.99 27.61 -19.90
CA GLU A 95 10.29 26.41 -19.13
C GLU A 95 9.08 25.97 -18.30
N ASN A 96 8.99 24.65 -18.09
CA ASN A 96 7.84 24.02 -17.45
C ASN A 96 8.24 23.03 -16.36
N VAL A 97 7.25 22.67 -15.55
CA VAL A 97 7.27 21.55 -14.63
C VAL A 97 6.37 20.46 -15.18
N LEU A 98 6.85 19.23 -15.22
CA LEU A 98 6.05 18.08 -15.63
C LEU A 98 5.43 17.44 -14.40
N PHE A 99 4.11 17.49 -14.31
CA PHE A 99 3.33 16.86 -13.26
C PHE A 99 2.81 15.50 -13.76
N VAL A 100 3.35 14.43 -13.20
CA VAL A 100 3.02 13.06 -13.58
C VAL A 100 2.00 12.50 -12.59
N THR A 101 0.83 12.12 -13.10
CA THR A 101 -0.28 11.57 -12.32
C THR A 101 -0.57 10.11 -12.67
N SER A 102 -1.56 9.49 -12.03
CA SER A 102 -1.82 8.04 -12.11
C SER A 102 -1.91 7.48 -13.54
N MET A 103 -1.55 6.20 -13.70
CA MET A 103 -1.41 5.55 -15.02
C MET A 103 -2.70 5.44 -15.84
N ARG A 104 -3.86 5.21 -15.20
CA ARG A 104 -5.10 4.82 -15.90
C ARG A 104 -6.33 5.60 -15.46
N ASP A 105 -6.25 6.37 -14.37
CA ASP A 105 -7.37 7.17 -13.90
C ASP A 105 -7.48 8.45 -14.74
N THR A 106 -8.34 8.38 -15.76
CA THR A 106 -8.60 9.51 -16.66
C THR A 106 -9.32 10.64 -15.92
N ASP A 107 -10.04 10.34 -14.84
CA ASP A 107 -10.75 11.36 -14.06
C ASP A 107 -9.76 12.17 -13.24
N LEU A 108 -8.86 11.50 -12.52
CA LEU A 108 -7.79 12.16 -11.77
C LEU A 108 -6.91 13.00 -12.70
N TYR A 109 -6.55 12.46 -13.87
CA TYR A 109 -5.82 13.20 -14.90
C TYR A 109 -6.57 14.47 -15.34
N ASN A 110 -7.86 14.36 -15.67
CA ASN A 110 -8.65 15.50 -16.12
C ASN A 110 -8.82 16.56 -15.01
N GLN A 111 -8.99 16.12 -13.76
CA GLN A 111 -9.05 17.02 -12.60
C GLN A 111 -7.73 17.76 -12.39
N ASN A 112 -6.61 17.03 -12.39
CA ASN A 112 -5.27 17.62 -12.24
C ASN A 112 -4.95 18.57 -13.40
N ASN A 113 -5.25 18.19 -14.65
CA ASN A 113 -5.07 19.06 -15.81
C ASN A 113 -5.85 20.38 -15.67
N ARG A 114 -7.15 20.32 -15.38
CA ARG A 114 -7.98 21.53 -15.19
C ARG A 114 -7.48 22.43 -14.06
N ASN A 115 -7.00 21.84 -12.97
CA ASN A 115 -6.62 22.59 -11.78
C ASN A 115 -5.19 23.14 -11.85
N LEU A 116 -4.27 22.38 -12.43
CA LEU A 116 -2.84 22.69 -12.44
C LEU A 116 -2.41 23.46 -13.68
N GLU A 117 -3.04 23.24 -14.83
CA GLU A 117 -2.75 24.01 -16.05
C GLU A 117 -3.55 25.32 -16.15
N ALA A 118 -4.40 25.63 -15.16
CA ALA A 118 -5.16 26.87 -15.11
C ALA A 118 -4.24 28.10 -15.05
N ASP A 119 -4.54 29.11 -15.88
CA ASP A 119 -3.85 30.40 -15.87
C ASP A 119 -3.91 31.06 -14.49
N PHE A 120 -2.85 31.77 -14.13
CA PHE A 120 -2.72 32.45 -12.85
C PHE A 120 -2.60 33.96 -13.05
N TYR A 121 -3.02 34.72 -12.03
CA TYR A 121 -2.85 36.17 -12.02
C TYR A 121 -1.54 36.54 -11.33
N ASP A 122 -0.70 37.31 -12.01
CA ASP A 122 0.50 37.91 -11.42
C ASP A 122 0.19 39.35 -11.03
N ALA A 123 0.03 39.57 -9.72
CA ALA A 123 -0.28 40.87 -9.15
C ALA A 123 0.91 41.85 -9.25
N SER A 124 2.14 41.35 -9.36
CA SER A 124 3.33 42.20 -9.51
C SER A 124 3.41 42.84 -10.89
N GLU A 125 2.94 42.14 -11.93
CA GLU A 125 2.89 42.63 -13.31
C GLU A 125 1.48 43.06 -13.76
N GLY A 126 0.46 42.76 -12.96
CA GLY A 126 -0.93 43.12 -13.22
C GLY A 126 -1.59 42.35 -14.36
N GLN A 127 -1.11 41.15 -14.71
CA GLN A 127 -1.59 40.38 -15.87
C GLN A 127 -1.82 38.89 -15.59
N MET A 128 -2.67 38.27 -16.42
CA MET A 128 -2.82 36.81 -16.45
C MET A 128 -1.64 36.16 -17.16
N LYS A 129 -1.15 35.06 -16.62
CA LYS A 129 -0.05 34.25 -17.17
C LYS A 129 -0.47 32.80 -17.31
N TYR A 130 0.07 32.15 -18.34
CA TYR A 130 -0.10 30.71 -18.54
C TYR A 130 0.59 29.93 -17.42
N SER A 131 -0.06 28.86 -16.96
CA SER A 131 0.56 27.96 -15.98
C SER A 131 1.87 27.36 -16.49
N ARG A 132 2.83 27.22 -15.59
CA ARG A 132 4.12 26.57 -15.78
C ARG A 132 4.05 25.05 -15.67
N ILE A 133 2.88 24.50 -15.38
CA ILE A 133 2.69 23.06 -15.16
C ILE A 133 2.15 22.42 -16.43
N LYS A 134 2.67 21.24 -16.75
CA LYS A 134 2.14 20.35 -17.78
C LYS A 134 1.81 19.01 -17.16
N VAL A 135 0.55 18.57 -17.30
CA VAL A 135 0.05 17.34 -16.68
C VAL A 135 0.10 16.20 -17.69
N ILE A 136 0.73 15.09 -17.31
CA ILE A 136 0.80 13.86 -18.12
C ILE A 136 0.45 12.64 -17.28
N LYS A 137 -0.15 11.63 -17.89
CA LYS A 137 -0.35 10.33 -17.22
C LYS A 137 0.97 9.57 -17.17
N MET A 138 1.18 8.80 -16.11
CA MET A 138 2.38 7.97 -15.93
C MET A 138 2.62 7.01 -17.11
N ASN A 139 1.56 6.38 -17.63
CA ASN A 139 1.68 5.48 -18.78
C ASN A 139 2.08 6.21 -20.08
N GLU A 140 1.61 7.45 -20.27
CA GLU A 140 1.96 8.30 -21.41
C GLU A 140 3.41 8.78 -21.29
N PHE A 141 3.83 9.17 -20.09
CA PHE A 141 5.22 9.53 -19.79
C PHE A 141 6.19 8.38 -20.12
N PHE A 142 5.81 7.13 -19.84
CA PHE A 142 6.63 5.97 -20.16
C PHE A 142 6.57 5.56 -21.65
N ASN A 143 5.40 5.64 -22.30
CA ASN A 143 5.17 5.04 -23.61
C ASN A 143 5.22 6.01 -24.82
N TYR A 144 5.04 7.32 -24.63
CA TYR A 144 4.84 8.25 -25.75
C TYR A 144 5.71 9.51 -25.63
N PRO A 145 6.39 9.89 -26.72
CA PRO A 145 7.69 9.31 -27.05
C PRO A 145 8.66 9.49 -25.87
N ASN A 146 9.42 8.43 -25.50
CA ASN A 146 10.52 8.36 -24.51
C ASN A 146 10.60 9.55 -23.51
N PRO A 147 10.56 9.36 -22.18
CA PRO A 147 10.64 10.42 -21.16
C PRO A 147 11.55 11.61 -21.50
N PHE A 148 12.71 11.33 -22.11
CA PHE A 148 13.65 12.35 -22.61
C PHE A 148 13.07 13.32 -23.63
N LYS A 149 12.29 12.85 -24.61
CA LYS A 149 11.65 13.70 -25.62
C LYS A 149 10.56 14.57 -24.99
N ALA A 150 9.74 14.03 -24.08
CA ALA A 150 8.75 14.84 -23.36
C ALA A 150 9.44 15.98 -22.57
N VAL A 151 10.50 15.65 -21.82
CA VAL A 151 11.29 16.64 -21.06
C VAL A 151 11.91 17.70 -21.96
N ARG A 152 12.51 17.31 -23.08
CA ARG A 152 13.14 18.24 -24.02
C ARG A 152 12.12 19.12 -24.74
N ASP A 153 11.08 18.54 -25.30
CA ASP A 153 10.09 19.25 -26.13
C ASP A 153 9.27 20.24 -25.28
N LEU A 154 9.01 19.90 -24.01
CA LEU A 154 8.33 20.77 -23.04
C LEU A 154 9.29 21.64 -22.22
N LYS A 155 10.62 21.58 -22.44
CA LYS A 155 11.62 22.33 -21.66
C LYS A 155 11.42 22.19 -20.15
N VAL A 156 11.37 20.95 -19.68
CA VAL A 156 11.07 20.61 -18.29
C VAL A 156 12.32 20.79 -17.42
N GLN A 157 12.16 21.52 -16.31
CA GLN A 157 13.22 21.72 -15.30
C GLN A 157 12.99 20.90 -14.02
N LEU A 158 11.75 20.50 -13.77
CA LEU A 158 11.38 19.74 -12.57
C LEU A 158 10.28 18.73 -12.90
N ILE A 159 10.35 17.54 -12.31
CA ILE A 159 9.28 16.54 -12.36
C ILE A 159 8.61 16.46 -10.99
N VAL A 160 7.28 16.53 -10.97
CA VAL A 160 6.46 16.31 -9.78
C VAL A 160 5.67 15.03 -9.98
N ARG A 161 5.75 14.11 -9.03
CA ARG A 161 5.00 12.85 -9.02
C ARG A 161 3.89 12.90 -7.98
N ASP A 162 2.65 12.73 -8.42
CA ASP A 162 1.48 12.61 -7.55
C ASP A 162 1.23 11.15 -7.18
N GLU A 163 0.91 10.89 -5.91
CA GLU A 163 0.57 9.56 -5.37
C GLU A 163 1.67 8.52 -5.64
N ASP A 164 2.74 8.63 -4.86
CA ASP A 164 3.99 7.86 -4.95
C ASP A 164 3.84 6.32 -4.95
N GLN A 165 2.70 5.81 -4.49
CA GLN A 165 2.39 4.39 -4.33
C GLN A 165 1.99 3.64 -5.62
N TYR A 166 1.95 4.29 -6.79
CA TYR A 166 1.61 3.60 -8.04
C TYR A 166 2.87 3.20 -8.81
N GLY A 167 3.50 2.09 -8.40
CA GLY A 167 4.51 1.37 -9.19
C GLY A 167 3.86 0.29 -10.06
N CYS A 168 4.25 0.19 -11.33
CA CYS A 168 3.92 -0.94 -12.18
C CYS A 168 4.73 -2.17 -11.75
N GLY A 169 4.36 -3.37 -12.24
CA GLY A 169 5.17 -4.58 -12.06
C GLY A 169 6.63 -4.40 -12.53
N GLU A 170 7.46 -5.39 -12.24
CA GLU A 170 8.93 -5.36 -12.33
C GLU A 170 9.50 -4.78 -13.65
N GLU A 171 8.81 -4.94 -14.79
CA GLU A 171 9.25 -4.43 -16.10
C GLU A 171 8.79 -2.99 -16.43
N SER A 172 8.14 -2.27 -15.52
CA SER A 172 7.55 -0.94 -15.81
C SER A 172 7.60 0.03 -14.61
N SER A 173 8.54 -0.15 -13.69
CA SER A 173 8.67 0.69 -12.50
C SER A 173 9.09 2.12 -12.84
N PHE A 174 8.69 3.07 -11.99
CA PHE A 174 9.17 4.47 -12.08
C PHE A 174 10.70 4.51 -11.96
N GLN A 175 11.29 3.54 -11.26
CA GLN A 175 12.73 3.30 -11.21
C GLN A 175 13.36 3.26 -12.60
N PHE A 176 12.91 2.32 -13.44
CA PHE A 176 13.48 2.14 -14.77
C PHE A 176 13.29 3.39 -15.64
N ALA A 177 12.08 3.95 -15.67
CA ALA A 177 11.77 5.05 -16.58
C ALA A 177 12.43 6.38 -16.18
N PHE A 178 12.44 6.71 -14.88
CA PHE A 178 12.96 7.97 -14.38
C PHE A 178 14.45 7.87 -14.03
N PHE A 179 14.85 6.96 -13.13
CA PHE A 179 16.23 6.92 -12.64
C PHE A 179 17.17 6.30 -13.68
N ASP A 180 16.86 5.10 -14.16
CA ASP A 180 17.80 4.37 -15.02
C ASP A 180 17.88 4.95 -16.45
N ASN A 181 16.78 5.52 -16.95
CA ASN A 181 16.70 6.04 -18.33
C ASN A 181 16.78 7.56 -18.46
N LEU A 182 15.99 8.32 -17.70
CA LEU A 182 15.90 9.77 -17.86
C LEU A 182 17.05 10.47 -17.13
N ARG A 183 17.24 10.16 -15.84
CA ARG A 183 18.24 10.83 -14.99
C ARG A 183 19.66 10.42 -15.32
N SER A 184 19.88 9.21 -15.83
CA SER A 184 21.17 8.81 -16.41
C SER A 184 21.61 9.71 -17.59
N LYS A 185 20.66 10.36 -18.29
CA LYS A 185 20.92 11.30 -19.40
C LYS A 185 20.82 12.77 -18.98
N LEU A 186 20.03 13.07 -17.97
CA LEU A 186 19.82 14.40 -17.40
C LEU A 186 20.01 14.35 -15.88
N PRO A 187 21.27 14.30 -15.38
CA PRO A 187 21.55 14.08 -13.96
C PRO A 187 20.94 15.14 -13.03
N GLU A 188 20.79 16.37 -13.55
CA GLU A 188 20.30 17.54 -12.81
C GLU A 188 18.79 17.62 -12.66
N ILE A 189 18.01 16.74 -13.32
CA ILE A 189 16.55 16.84 -13.26
C ILE A 189 16.02 16.44 -11.88
N GLY A 190 15.37 17.39 -11.21
CA GLY A 190 14.79 17.18 -9.89
C GLY A 190 13.48 16.38 -9.92
N LEU A 191 13.19 15.70 -8.82
CA LEU A 191 11.96 14.96 -8.54
C LEU A 191 11.36 15.43 -7.22
N VAL A 192 10.08 15.83 -7.24
CA VAL A 192 9.27 16.04 -6.04
C VAL A 192 8.16 15.00 -6.02
N ALA A 193 8.21 14.05 -5.08
CA ALA A 193 7.15 13.08 -4.84
C ALA A 193 6.15 13.64 -3.81
N VAL A 194 4.87 13.66 -4.15
CA VAL A 194 3.81 14.31 -3.37
C VAL A 194 2.79 13.27 -2.95
N SER A 195 2.69 13.00 -1.64
CA SER A 195 1.75 11.98 -1.16
C SER A 195 1.36 12.17 0.31
N ALA A 196 0.18 11.65 0.67
CA ALA A 196 -0.21 11.44 2.07
C ALA A 196 0.29 10.12 2.66
N THR A 197 0.76 9.23 1.78
CA THR A 197 1.28 7.89 2.08
C THR A 197 2.54 7.63 1.23
N PRO A 198 3.60 8.45 1.34
CA PRO A 198 4.84 8.32 0.56
C PRO A 198 5.73 7.17 1.06
N TYR A 199 5.15 6.02 1.40
CA TYR A 199 5.89 4.90 2.01
C TYR A 199 7.01 4.39 1.11
N ASP A 200 6.81 4.46 -0.21
CA ASP A 200 7.74 3.95 -1.21
C ASP A 200 9.03 4.82 -1.27
N ILE A 201 8.93 6.15 -1.33
CA ILE A 201 10.09 7.06 -1.26
C ILE A 201 10.68 7.16 0.16
N LEU A 202 9.88 7.04 1.22
CA LEU A 202 10.41 7.06 2.59
C LEU A 202 11.25 5.80 2.89
N ASP A 203 10.84 4.64 2.39
CA ASP A 203 11.65 3.43 2.47
C ASP A 203 13.04 3.64 1.84
N ALA A 204 13.11 4.33 0.70
CA ALA A 204 14.37 4.67 0.06
C ALA A 204 15.25 5.63 0.89
N HIS A 205 14.62 6.58 1.58
CA HIS A 205 15.30 7.50 2.50
C HIS A 205 15.92 6.73 3.68
N PHE A 206 15.16 5.87 4.36
CA PHE A 206 15.64 5.15 5.54
C PHE A 206 16.62 4.02 5.22
N THR A 207 16.47 3.36 4.06
CA THR A 207 17.44 2.37 3.57
C THR A 207 18.71 3.01 3.00
N LYS A 208 18.71 4.35 2.82
CA LYS A 208 19.79 5.12 2.17
C LYS A 208 20.10 4.64 0.74
N SER A 209 19.08 4.10 0.06
CA SER A 209 19.19 3.73 -1.36
C SER A 209 19.16 4.95 -2.29
N ALA A 210 18.64 6.08 -1.81
CA ALA A 210 18.72 7.37 -2.47
C ALA A 210 18.86 8.53 -1.47
N ASP A 211 19.52 9.61 -1.91
CA ASP A 211 19.58 10.88 -1.17
C ASP A 211 18.26 11.63 -1.36
N ILE A 212 17.45 11.70 -0.29
CA ILE A 212 16.09 12.21 -0.30
C ILE A 212 15.92 13.21 0.84
N ASP A 213 15.56 14.43 0.48
CA ASP A 213 15.10 15.45 1.43
C ASP A 213 13.60 15.27 1.70
N VAL A 214 13.19 15.42 2.96
CA VAL A 214 11.80 15.22 3.37
C VAL A 214 11.22 16.55 3.83
N VAL A 215 10.27 17.08 3.07
CA VAL A 215 9.55 18.30 3.40
C VAL A 215 8.20 17.94 4.01
N GLU A 216 8.04 18.23 5.29
CA GLU A 216 6.79 18.02 6.01
C GLU A 216 5.78 19.13 5.69
N GLY A 217 4.57 18.70 5.30
CA GLY A 217 3.45 19.58 5.02
C GLY A 217 2.74 20.04 6.28
N VAL A 218 2.56 21.36 6.36
CA VAL A 218 1.80 22.01 7.42
C VAL A 218 0.35 21.53 7.47
N ARG A 219 -0.07 21.10 8.66
CA ARG A 219 -1.46 20.83 9.02
C ARG A 219 -2.07 22.01 9.81
N PRO A 220 -2.99 22.79 9.21
CA PRO A 220 -3.67 23.85 9.95
C PRO A 220 -4.71 23.27 10.93
N PRO A 221 -5.06 23.93 12.05
CA PRO A 221 -6.11 23.51 12.97
C PRO A 221 -7.51 23.45 12.35
N SER A 222 -7.71 24.10 11.20
CA SER A 222 -8.97 24.02 10.43
C SER A 222 -9.07 22.74 9.60
N TYR A 223 -7.98 21.99 9.44
CA TYR A 223 -7.98 20.70 8.77
C TYR A 223 -8.55 19.62 9.70
N PHE A 224 -9.49 18.83 9.19
CA PHE A 224 -10.08 17.70 9.87
C PHE A 224 -9.63 16.41 9.17
N GLY A 225 -8.91 15.55 9.89
CA GLY A 225 -8.32 14.33 9.37
C GLY A 225 -8.68 13.11 10.22
N ILE A 226 -8.03 11.98 9.91
CA ILE A 226 -8.27 10.70 10.62
C ILE A 226 -7.94 10.82 12.11
N THR A 227 -6.91 11.61 12.46
CA THR A 227 -6.56 11.86 13.86
C THR A 227 -7.73 12.46 14.66
N GLU A 228 -8.42 13.49 14.13
CA GLU A 228 -9.56 14.08 14.83
C GLU A 228 -10.78 13.16 14.80
N MET A 229 -11.02 12.44 13.71
CA MET A 229 -12.11 11.46 13.62
C MET A 229 -12.00 10.37 14.71
N LEU A 230 -10.78 9.87 14.98
CA LEU A 230 -10.53 8.92 16.06
C LEU A 230 -10.76 9.57 17.44
N LYS A 231 -10.22 10.77 17.67
CA LYS A 231 -10.38 11.49 18.95
C LYS A 231 -11.84 11.81 19.27
N GLU A 232 -12.63 12.12 18.25
CA GLU A 232 -14.06 12.46 18.38
C GLU A 232 -14.98 11.23 18.31
N ASN A 233 -14.43 10.00 18.31
CA ASN A 233 -15.17 8.73 18.24
C ASN A 233 -16.13 8.62 17.04
N MET A 234 -15.70 9.09 15.87
CA MET A 234 -16.47 8.99 14.62
C MET A 234 -16.20 7.69 13.85
N ILE A 235 -15.24 6.89 14.31
CA ILE A 235 -14.85 5.63 13.67
C ILE A 235 -15.21 4.48 14.62
N ASP A 236 -16.07 3.59 14.14
CA ASP A 236 -16.36 2.32 14.76
C ASP A 236 -15.52 1.22 14.08
N ASP A 237 -15.04 0.26 14.87
CA ASP A 237 -14.14 -0.77 14.37
C ASP A 237 -14.83 -1.76 13.43
N LEU A 238 -14.05 -2.34 12.52
CA LEU A 238 -14.52 -3.40 11.65
C LEU A 238 -14.67 -4.72 12.42
N PRO A 239 -15.80 -5.44 12.28
CA PRO A 239 -15.87 -6.81 12.73
C PRO A 239 -14.84 -7.70 11.99
N LEU A 240 -14.39 -8.76 12.67
CA LEU A 240 -13.57 -9.79 12.04
C LEU A 240 -14.31 -10.40 10.84
N ASP A 241 -13.58 -10.60 9.73
CA ASP A 241 -14.09 -11.14 8.47
C ASP A 241 -15.33 -10.40 7.90
N PHE A 242 -15.42 -9.10 8.19
CA PHE A 242 -16.55 -8.29 7.76
C PHE A 242 -16.62 -8.15 6.23
N SER A 243 -17.84 -8.27 5.71
CA SER A 243 -18.18 -7.79 4.38
C SER A 243 -19.62 -7.24 4.40
N PRO A 244 -19.92 -6.14 3.66
CA PRO A 244 -21.27 -5.57 3.66
C PRO A 244 -22.36 -6.55 3.21
N LEU A 245 -22.04 -7.41 2.23
CA LEU A 245 -22.87 -8.53 1.78
C LEU A 245 -22.33 -9.88 2.27
N GLN A 246 -23.05 -10.59 3.13
CA GLN A 246 -22.65 -11.90 3.64
C GLN A 246 -23.24 -13.03 2.80
N ASP A 247 -22.49 -14.12 2.65
CA ASP A 247 -23.01 -15.39 2.12
C ASP A 247 -23.53 -16.24 3.27
N ASN A 248 -24.81 -16.61 3.21
CA ASN A 248 -25.46 -17.48 4.18
C ASN A 248 -26.01 -18.71 3.45
N ASN A 249 -25.21 -19.78 3.39
CA ASN A 249 -25.56 -21.05 2.76
C ASN A 249 -25.98 -20.93 1.28
N GLY A 250 -25.32 -20.05 0.52
CA GLY A 250 -25.58 -19.85 -0.91
C GLY A 250 -26.58 -18.73 -1.22
N GLU A 251 -27.14 -18.07 -0.20
CA GLU A 251 -27.93 -16.85 -0.35
C GLU A 251 -27.20 -15.63 0.21
N TYR A 252 -27.24 -14.53 -0.54
CA TYR A 252 -26.65 -13.27 -0.09
C TYR A 252 -27.61 -12.50 0.83
N VAL A 253 -27.08 -12.03 1.95
CA VAL A 253 -27.81 -11.21 2.93
C VAL A 253 -27.02 -9.95 3.30
N VAL A 254 -27.74 -8.87 3.59
CA VAL A 254 -27.11 -7.61 4.04
C VAL A 254 -26.65 -7.76 5.49
N HIS A 255 -25.38 -7.44 5.76
CA HIS A 255 -24.81 -7.53 7.10
C HIS A 255 -25.58 -6.62 8.10
N PRO A 256 -25.86 -7.07 9.34
CA PRO A 256 -26.57 -6.27 10.34
C PRO A 256 -26.01 -4.86 10.58
N ASN A 257 -24.69 -4.73 10.71
CA ASN A 257 -24.01 -3.43 10.83
C ASN A 257 -24.30 -2.47 9.66
N VAL A 258 -24.43 -2.97 8.43
CA VAL A 258 -24.84 -2.11 7.30
C VAL A 258 -26.23 -1.54 7.54
N ILE A 259 -27.14 -2.34 8.09
CA ILE A 259 -28.50 -1.89 8.42
C ILE A 259 -28.49 -0.82 9.50
N GLU A 260 -27.65 -0.95 10.54
CA GLU A 260 -27.49 0.09 11.57
C GLU A 260 -27.03 1.43 10.96
N TYR A 261 -26.06 1.39 10.06
CA TYR A 261 -25.55 2.59 9.38
C TYR A 261 -26.59 3.21 8.45
N VAL A 262 -27.37 2.37 7.77
CA VAL A 262 -28.52 2.83 6.98
C VAL A 262 -29.59 3.48 7.87
N GLN A 263 -29.85 2.95 9.06
CA GLN A 263 -30.76 3.57 10.03
C GLN A 263 -30.23 4.93 10.50
N HIS A 264 -28.91 5.07 10.70
CA HIS A 264 -28.29 6.37 10.97
C HIS A 264 -28.59 7.37 9.85
N LEU A 265 -28.39 7.01 8.58
CA LEU A 265 -28.76 7.88 7.44
C LEU A 265 -30.24 8.25 7.43
N LEU A 266 -31.14 7.31 7.75
CA LEU A 266 -32.59 7.55 7.78
C LEU A 266 -33.03 8.53 8.88
N SER A 267 -32.18 8.80 9.88
CA SER A 267 -32.45 9.80 10.92
C SER A 267 -32.27 11.25 10.43
N PHE A 268 -31.69 11.44 9.24
CA PHE A 268 -31.51 12.76 8.62
C PHE A 268 -32.51 12.98 7.50
N ASP A 269 -32.83 14.24 7.19
CA ASP A 269 -33.69 14.57 6.05
C ASP A 269 -33.00 14.22 4.72
N ASP A 270 -31.71 14.57 4.61
CA ASP A 270 -30.86 14.30 3.46
C ASP A 270 -29.48 13.76 3.87
N GLY A 271 -28.78 13.18 2.90
CA GLY A 271 -27.37 12.83 3.08
C GLY A 271 -26.88 11.68 2.23
N LEU A 272 -25.59 11.42 2.38
CA LEU A 272 -24.82 10.42 1.66
C LEU A 272 -24.34 9.33 2.62
N GLY A 273 -24.75 8.10 2.37
CA GLY A 273 -24.09 6.89 2.89
C GLY A 273 -23.18 6.31 1.83
N ILE A 274 -21.93 5.97 2.16
CA ILE A 274 -20.98 5.36 1.23
C ILE A 274 -20.62 3.96 1.70
N ILE A 275 -20.77 2.95 0.84
CA ILE A 275 -20.42 1.56 1.15
C ILE A 275 -19.48 1.05 0.07
N ARG A 276 -18.32 0.49 0.46
CA ARG A 276 -17.45 -0.19 -0.51
C ARG A 276 -17.74 -1.69 -0.56
N GLU A 277 -17.82 -2.21 -1.77
CA GLU A 277 -17.86 -3.65 -2.05
C GLU A 277 -16.65 -4.11 -2.88
N SER A 278 -16.35 -5.40 -2.80
CA SER A 278 -15.14 -5.98 -3.42
C SER A 278 -15.26 -6.19 -4.92
N THR A 279 -16.47 -6.53 -5.41
CA THR A 279 -16.73 -6.84 -6.82
C THR A 279 -18.03 -6.21 -7.30
N THR A 280 -18.14 -6.00 -8.62
CA THR A 280 -19.35 -5.46 -9.26
C THR A 280 -20.57 -6.31 -8.94
N LEU A 281 -20.44 -7.63 -9.02
CA LEU A 281 -21.52 -8.58 -8.74
C LEU A 281 -22.09 -8.38 -7.33
N ARG A 282 -21.22 -8.30 -6.32
CA ARG A 282 -21.62 -8.13 -4.93
C ARG A 282 -22.25 -6.77 -4.68
N ALA A 283 -21.73 -5.71 -5.29
CA ALA A 283 -22.32 -4.38 -5.19
C ALA A 283 -23.73 -4.31 -5.79
N LEU A 284 -23.94 -4.93 -6.95
CA LEU A 284 -25.25 -5.01 -7.58
C LEU A 284 -26.25 -5.80 -6.73
N GLU A 285 -25.81 -6.89 -6.13
CA GLU A 285 -26.65 -7.69 -5.23
C GLU A 285 -27.02 -6.92 -3.96
N LEU A 286 -26.04 -6.29 -3.31
CA LEU A 286 -26.26 -5.42 -2.16
C LEU A 286 -27.26 -4.30 -2.47
N ARG A 287 -27.11 -3.67 -3.65
CA ARG A 287 -28.04 -2.64 -4.13
C ARG A 287 -29.46 -3.18 -4.23
N ASN A 288 -29.65 -4.36 -4.83
CA ASN A 288 -30.97 -4.95 -5.04
C ASN A 288 -31.65 -5.26 -3.69
N LEU A 289 -30.90 -5.83 -2.73
CA LEU A 289 -31.42 -6.10 -1.39
C LEU A 289 -31.78 -4.82 -0.63
N LEU A 290 -30.92 -3.79 -0.69
CA LEU A 290 -31.19 -2.50 -0.06
C LEU A 290 -32.38 -1.78 -0.69
N ARG A 291 -32.50 -1.75 -2.04
CA ARG A 291 -33.67 -1.17 -2.73
C ARG A 291 -34.96 -1.88 -2.33
N THR A 292 -34.95 -3.20 -2.25
CA THR A 292 -36.11 -4.00 -1.84
C THR A 292 -36.55 -3.65 -0.42
N LYS A 293 -35.58 -3.47 0.49
CA LYS A 293 -35.84 -3.18 1.90
C LYS A 293 -36.24 -1.72 2.17
N LEU A 294 -35.62 -0.76 1.47
CA LEU A 294 -35.77 0.68 1.71
C LEU A 294 -36.84 1.34 0.83
N LYS A 295 -37.18 0.72 -0.31
CA LYS A 295 -38.15 1.25 -1.30
C LYS A 295 -37.81 2.70 -1.69
N ASP A 296 -38.81 3.58 -1.76
CA ASP A 296 -38.66 4.95 -2.24
C ASP A 296 -38.06 5.92 -1.21
N ASN A 297 -37.67 5.43 -0.02
CA ASN A 297 -37.13 6.30 1.05
C ASN A 297 -35.66 6.69 0.82
N VAL A 298 -34.92 5.93 0.00
CA VAL A 298 -33.48 6.11 -0.22
C VAL A 298 -33.12 5.71 -1.65
N ASP A 299 -32.43 6.59 -2.37
CA ASP A 299 -31.85 6.23 -3.66
C ASP A 299 -30.58 5.39 -3.42
N VAL A 300 -30.50 4.18 -4.01
CA VAL A 300 -29.31 3.32 -3.89
C VAL A 300 -28.66 3.19 -5.25
N LEU A 301 -27.42 3.67 -5.38
CA LEU A 301 -26.67 3.73 -6.63
C LEU A 301 -25.38 2.92 -6.51
N VAL A 302 -24.97 2.25 -7.59
CA VAL A 302 -23.67 1.57 -7.71
C VAL A 302 -22.82 2.31 -8.74
N ILE A 303 -21.59 2.67 -8.35
CA ILE A 303 -20.60 3.28 -9.24
C ILE A 303 -19.32 2.47 -9.32
N GLY A 304 -18.73 2.44 -10.50
CA GLY A 304 -17.51 1.68 -10.78
C GLY A 304 -17.04 1.90 -12.22
N SER A 305 -15.96 1.21 -12.60
CA SER A 305 -15.46 1.20 -13.97
C SER A 305 -16.18 0.20 -14.88
N ASP A 306 -16.93 -0.73 -14.30
CA ASP A 306 -17.69 -1.74 -15.03
C ASP A 306 -18.99 -1.13 -15.59
N SER A 307 -19.26 -1.42 -16.87
CA SER A 307 -20.50 -1.01 -17.57
C SER A 307 -21.78 -1.51 -16.92
N ALA A 308 -21.72 -2.53 -16.05
CA ALA A 308 -22.86 -3.01 -15.29
C ALA A 308 -23.25 -2.10 -14.10
N CYS A 309 -22.38 -1.15 -13.72
CA CYS A 309 -22.70 -0.14 -12.70
C CYS A 309 -23.78 0.84 -13.20
N ASP A 310 -24.48 1.52 -12.28
CA ASP A 310 -25.50 2.51 -12.65
C ASP A 310 -24.87 3.71 -13.38
N PHE A 311 -23.68 4.13 -12.94
CA PHE A 311 -22.94 5.24 -13.53
C PHE A 311 -21.43 4.97 -13.52
N SER A 312 -20.73 5.66 -14.43
CA SER A 312 -19.29 5.90 -14.27
C SER A 312 -19.02 6.74 -13.01
N ILE A 313 -17.77 6.79 -12.55
CA ILE A 313 -17.44 7.44 -11.27
C ILE A 313 -17.81 8.94 -11.27
N ASN A 314 -17.45 9.69 -12.32
CA ASN A 314 -17.74 11.13 -12.38
C ASN A 314 -19.23 11.44 -12.54
N GLU A 315 -19.92 10.70 -13.42
CA GLU A 315 -21.35 10.86 -13.64
C GLU A 315 -22.11 10.54 -12.34
N GLY A 316 -21.73 9.45 -11.68
CA GLY A 316 -22.32 9.05 -10.42
C GLY A 316 -22.11 10.06 -9.30
N LEU A 317 -20.91 10.61 -9.14
CA LEU A 317 -20.66 11.67 -8.15
C LEU A 317 -21.45 12.95 -8.45
N SER A 318 -21.58 13.31 -9.72
CA SER A 318 -22.38 14.47 -10.15
C SER A 318 -23.87 14.25 -9.88
N GLU A 319 -24.37 13.04 -10.13
CA GLU A 319 -25.76 12.68 -9.88
C GLU A 319 -26.06 12.60 -8.38
N VAL A 320 -25.17 12.02 -7.58
CA VAL A 320 -25.27 12.03 -6.11
C VAL A 320 -25.35 13.47 -5.58
N ALA A 321 -24.49 14.37 -6.09
CA ALA A 321 -24.55 15.78 -5.75
C ALA A 321 -25.87 16.43 -6.13
N ASN A 322 -26.44 16.10 -7.29
CA ASN A 322 -27.74 16.59 -7.74
C ASN A 322 -28.87 16.10 -6.80
N LEU A 323 -28.96 14.79 -6.55
CA LEU A 323 -29.98 14.18 -5.70
C LEU A 323 -29.96 14.75 -4.27
N ILE A 324 -28.78 14.94 -3.68
CA ILE A 324 -28.66 15.43 -2.31
C ILE A 324 -28.82 16.95 -2.27
N MET A 325 -27.98 17.69 -2.99
CA MET A 325 -27.86 19.14 -2.80
C MET A 325 -29.02 19.92 -3.42
N ARG A 326 -29.64 19.39 -4.48
CA ARG A 326 -30.76 20.07 -5.17
C ARG A 326 -32.11 19.45 -4.85
N MET A 327 -32.18 18.14 -4.67
CA MET A 327 -33.44 17.43 -4.44
C MET A 327 -33.67 17.04 -2.97
N GLY A 328 -32.68 17.24 -2.08
CA GLY A 328 -32.82 16.97 -0.65
C GLY A 328 -33.01 15.50 -0.33
N ARG A 329 -32.44 14.59 -1.13
CA ARG A 329 -32.63 13.15 -0.98
C ARG A 329 -31.56 12.48 -0.12
N ARG A 330 -31.90 11.30 0.38
CA ARG A 330 -30.97 10.35 1.00
C ARG A 330 -30.46 9.41 -0.07
N VAL A 331 -29.15 9.28 -0.16
CA VAL A 331 -28.51 8.44 -1.17
C VAL A 331 -27.55 7.48 -0.49
N ILE A 332 -27.62 6.20 -0.84
CA ILE A 332 -26.59 5.20 -0.56
C ILE A 332 -25.80 4.98 -1.85
N LEU A 333 -24.52 5.32 -1.81
CA LEU A 333 -23.59 5.11 -2.89
C LEU A 333 -22.72 3.89 -2.59
N ILE A 334 -22.90 2.83 -3.37
CA ILE A 334 -22.08 1.63 -3.32
C ILE A 334 -20.95 1.78 -4.34
N ILE A 335 -19.70 1.67 -3.88
CA ILE A 335 -18.51 1.84 -4.71
C ILE A 335 -17.78 0.51 -4.89
N VAL A 336 -17.43 0.18 -6.14
CA VAL A 336 -16.64 -1.01 -6.48
C VAL A 336 -15.27 -0.58 -6.93
N GLN A 337 -14.26 -0.83 -6.11
CA GLN A 337 -12.88 -0.37 -6.34
C GLN A 337 -12.69 1.16 -6.55
N ALA A 338 -13.77 1.93 -6.69
CA ALA A 338 -13.86 3.36 -6.97
C ALA A 338 -13.59 4.21 -5.72
N LEU A 339 -13.43 5.53 -5.91
CA LEU A 339 -12.79 6.47 -4.97
C LEU A 339 -11.32 6.11 -4.66
N THR A 340 -10.59 5.76 -5.73
CA THR A 340 -9.12 5.71 -5.76
C THR A 340 -8.50 7.05 -5.33
N ALA A 341 -7.20 7.03 -5.02
CA ALA A 341 -6.43 8.19 -4.58
C ALA A 341 -6.73 9.47 -5.41
N GLY A 342 -6.77 10.65 -4.76
CA GLY A 342 -6.98 11.94 -5.43
C GLY A 342 -8.41 12.44 -5.72
N LYS A 343 -9.49 11.64 -5.64
CA LYS A 343 -10.88 12.16 -5.86
C LYS A 343 -11.40 12.97 -4.66
N ASP A 344 -11.81 14.22 -4.87
CA ASP A 344 -12.39 15.09 -3.84
C ASP A 344 -13.92 15.09 -3.92
N LEU A 345 -14.59 14.86 -2.80
CA LEU A 345 -16.05 14.94 -2.69
C LEU A 345 -16.55 16.40 -2.57
N GLY A 346 -15.66 17.36 -2.34
CA GLY A 346 -15.98 18.78 -2.27
C GLY A 346 -17.10 19.06 -1.27
N LYS A 347 -18.15 19.77 -1.71
CA LYS A 347 -19.30 20.14 -0.86
C LYS A 347 -20.12 18.94 -0.37
N LEU A 348 -20.01 17.76 -0.99
CA LEU A 348 -20.71 16.57 -0.52
C LEU A 348 -20.25 16.13 0.87
N LYS A 349 -19.04 16.51 1.31
CA LYS A 349 -18.54 16.19 2.66
C LYS A 349 -19.45 16.69 3.77
N GLU A 350 -20.10 17.85 3.57
CA GLU A 350 -21.07 18.40 4.52
C GLU A 350 -22.34 17.54 4.66
N LYS A 351 -22.57 16.65 3.68
CA LYS A 351 -23.75 15.79 3.59
C LYS A 351 -23.46 14.31 3.83
N ILE A 352 -22.20 13.92 4.06
CA ILE A 352 -21.88 12.55 4.44
C ILE A 352 -22.54 12.25 5.79
N ARG A 353 -23.22 11.10 5.90
CA ARG A 353 -23.81 10.58 7.14
C ARG A 353 -23.10 9.32 7.59
N PHE A 354 -22.67 8.49 6.65
CA PHE A 354 -21.83 7.37 7.01
C PHE A 354 -20.90 6.88 5.89
N GLY A 355 -19.85 6.16 6.28
CA GLY A 355 -18.96 5.42 5.41
C GLY A 355 -18.70 4.00 5.92
N ILE A 356 -18.59 3.01 5.04
CA ILE A 356 -18.19 1.63 5.37
C ILE A 356 -17.03 1.22 4.46
N GLU A 357 -15.82 1.17 5.03
CA GLU A 357 -14.56 0.83 4.34
C GLU A 357 -14.05 -0.52 4.84
N PRO A 358 -14.33 -1.64 4.13
CA PRO A 358 -13.93 -2.97 4.56
C PRO A 358 -12.45 -3.29 4.23
N ARG A 359 -11.70 -2.39 3.57
CA ARG A 359 -10.28 -2.62 3.28
C ARG A 359 -9.45 -2.41 4.54
N ASP A 360 -8.95 -3.52 5.08
CA ASP A 360 -8.19 -3.57 6.33
C ASP A 360 -6.78 -4.19 6.15
N LYS A 361 -6.41 -4.63 4.94
CA LYS A 361 -5.15 -5.37 4.72
C LYS A 361 -3.96 -4.53 4.29
N GLN A 362 -4.16 -3.26 3.93
CA GLN A 362 -3.10 -2.37 3.45
C GLN A 362 -3.29 -0.96 3.98
N LEU A 363 -2.27 -0.42 4.66
CA LEU A 363 -2.36 0.84 5.38
C LEU A 363 -2.82 2.00 4.49
N ALA A 364 -2.13 2.23 3.36
CA ALA A 364 -2.48 3.32 2.45
C ALA A 364 -3.89 3.16 1.87
N ASN A 365 -4.27 1.95 1.46
CA ASN A 365 -5.57 1.70 0.83
C ASN A 365 -6.75 1.84 1.81
N GLY A 366 -6.56 1.43 3.07
CA GLY A 366 -7.57 1.62 4.11
C GLY A 366 -7.70 3.09 4.51
N ALA A 367 -6.58 3.77 4.75
CA ALA A 367 -6.57 5.18 5.14
C ALA A 367 -7.07 6.11 4.02
N GLN A 368 -6.60 5.93 2.78
CA GLN A 368 -7.00 6.75 1.63
C GLN A 368 -8.37 6.37 1.04
N GLY A 369 -8.99 5.33 1.60
CA GLY A 369 -10.35 4.89 1.29
C GLY A 369 -11.40 5.90 1.74
N ILE A 370 -12.57 5.42 2.16
CA ILE A 370 -13.69 6.33 2.53
C ILE A 370 -13.31 7.28 3.68
N ALA A 371 -12.53 6.83 4.66
CA ALA A 371 -12.03 7.67 5.75
C ALA A 371 -11.24 8.88 5.22
N GLY A 372 -10.23 8.63 4.39
CA GLY A 372 -9.45 9.67 3.72
C GLY A 372 -10.28 10.59 2.84
N ARG A 373 -11.40 10.12 2.27
CA ARG A 373 -12.35 10.95 1.49
C ARG A 373 -13.16 11.91 2.36
N CYS A 374 -13.32 11.60 3.63
CA CYS A 374 -13.93 12.46 4.63
C CYS A 374 -12.94 13.43 5.27
N CYS A 375 -11.65 13.42 4.92
CA CYS A 375 -10.69 14.41 5.40
C CYS A 375 -10.82 15.75 4.65
N GLY A 376 -10.29 16.81 5.26
CA GLY A 376 -10.12 18.13 4.66
C GLY A 376 -10.85 19.24 5.42
N TYR A 377 -11.32 20.24 4.68
CA TYR A 377 -11.89 21.47 5.22
C TYR A 377 -13.42 21.45 5.14
N HIS A 378 -14.08 21.01 6.20
CA HIS A 378 -15.54 21.03 6.34
C HIS A 378 -15.96 20.97 7.82
N ASN A 379 -17.22 21.32 8.10
CA ASN A 379 -17.76 21.42 9.46
C ASN A 379 -18.63 20.23 9.89
N ASN A 380 -18.91 19.28 9.00
CA ASN A 380 -19.64 18.08 9.37
C ASN A 380 -18.91 17.26 10.45
N ARG A 381 -19.59 17.06 11.58
CA ARG A 381 -19.15 16.26 12.75
C ARG A 381 -20.22 15.24 13.18
N THR A 382 -21.15 14.91 12.29
CA THR A 382 -22.33 14.07 12.59
C THR A 382 -22.29 12.71 11.88
N PHE A 383 -21.23 12.45 11.13
CA PHE A 383 -21.08 11.22 10.36
C PHE A 383 -20.42 10.12 11.19
N ARG A 384 -20.64 8.87 10.79
CA ARG A 384 -19.97 7.68 11.35
C ARG A 384 -19.22 6.93 10.26
N ILE A 385 -18.07 6.35 10.58
CA ILE A 385 -17.30 5.51 9.66
C ILE A 385 -17.11 4.14 10.30
N MET A 386 -17.37 3.08 9.54
CA MET A 386 -16.93 1.73 9.90
C MET A 386 -15.63 1.45 9.14
N ALA A 387 -14.53 1.32 9.87
CA ALA A 387 -13.21 1.06 9.30
C ALA A 387 -12.29 0.46 10.38
N SER A 388 -11.20 -0.18 9.97
CA SER A 388 -10.24 -0.78 10.91
C SER A 388 -9.59 0.29 11.78
N ILE A 389 -9.92 0.32 13.08
CA ILE A 389 -9.32 1.25 14.04
C ILE A 389 -7.80 1.03 14.15
N PRO A 390 -7.25 -0.20 14.22
CA PRO A 390 -5.81 -0.38 14.27
C PRO A 390 -5.09 0.25 13.08
N LEU A 391 -5.53 -0.08 11.86
CA LEU A 391 -5.02 0.53 10.63
C LEU A 391 -5.08 2.07 10.64
N LEU A 392 -6.23 2.66 10.97
CA LEU A 392 -6.39 4.12 10.97
C LEU A 392 -5.61 4.78 12.13
N GLY A 393 -5.45 4.09 13.25
CA GLY A 393 -4.63 4.52 14.38
C GLY A 393 -3.16 4.57 14.02
N ASN A 394 -2.63 3.53 13.38
CA ASN A 394 -1.25 3.53 12.88
C ASN A 394 -1.04 4.60 11.80
N TYR A 395 -2.01 4.82 10.90
CA TYR A 395 -1.94 5.93 9.95
C TYR A 395 -1.95 7.29 10.67
N ALA A 396 -2.79 7.47 11.70
CA ALA A 396 -2.85 8.72 12.44
C ALA A 396 -1.53 9.05 13.14
N LYS A 397 -0.83 8.04 13.70
CA LYS A 397 0.52 8.24 14.24
C LYS A 397 1.48 8.76 13.15
N PHE A 398 1.48 8.10 11.98
CA PHE A 398 2.29 8.52 10.82
C PHE A 398 1.91 9.91 10.28
N GLU A 399 0.61 10.27 10.28
CA GLU A 399 0.13 11.58 9.83
C GLU A 399 0.62 12.72 10.73
N GLN A 400 0.90 12.44 12.01
CA GLN A 400 1.44 13.42 12.97
C GLN A 400 2.96 13.47 12.96
N ASP A 401 3.61 12.36 12.66
CA ASP A 401 5.06 12.22 12.65
C ASP A 401 5.46 11.16 11.62
N TRP A 402 6.06 11.61 10.52
CA TRP A 402 6.47 10.70 9.45
C TRP A 402 7.70 9.87 9.84
N GLU A 403 8.50 10.30 10.82
CA GLU A 403 9.71 9.59 11.27
C GLU A 403 9.37 8.26 11.95
N ILE A 404 8.13 8.11 12.45
CA ILE A 404 7.63 6.84 13.02
C ILE A 404 7.68 5.69 12.01
N PHE A 405 7.81 5.98 10.72
CA PHE A 405 8.07 4.95 9.72
C PHE A 405 9.34 4.13 10.02
N SER A 406 10.33 4.72 10.69
CA SER A 406 11.55 4.03 11.11
C SER A 406 11.38 3.18 12.37
N ASP A 407 10.30 3.37 13.12
CA ASP A 407 10.03 2.68 14.37
C ASP A 407 9.63 1.21 14.14
N PRO A 408 10.40 0.23 14.65
CA PRO A 408 10.04 -1.19 14.57
C PRO A 408 8.71 -1.50 15.28
N GLU A 409 8.40 -0.87 16.42
CA GLU A 409 7.17 -1.15 17.18
C GLU A 409 5.94 -0.76 16.37
N TRP A 410 5.99 0.39 15.68
CA TRP A 410 4.92 0.83 14.77
C TRP A 410 4.66 -0.17 13.63
N LYS A 411 5.70 -0.83 13.12
CA LYS A 411 5.58 -1.86 12.06
C LYS A 411 5.01 -3.17 12.63
N GLU A 412 5.50 -3.61 13.77
CA GLU A 412 5.02 -4.84 14.41
C GLU A 412 3.55 -4.72 14.82
N GLU A 413 3.09 -3.54 15.28
CA GLU A 413 1.67 -3.25 15.51
C GLU A 413 0.82 -3.50 14.26
N LEU A 414 1.29 -3.10 13.07
CA LEU A 414 0.56 -3.34 11.81
C LEU A 414 0.46 -4.85 11.52
N ILE A 415 1.56 -5.58 11.70
CA ILE A 415 1.63 -7.02 11.45
C ILE A 415 0.72 -7.78 12.41
N ASP A 416 0.72 -7.43 13.69
CA ASP A 416 -0.13 -8.04 14.73
C ASP A 416 -1.62 -7.84 14.45
N ASN A 417 -1.97 -6.73 13.81
CA ASN A 417 -3.33 -6.45 13.36
C ASN A 417 -3.64 -7.03 11.97
N SER A 418 -2.83 -7.97 11.49
CA SER A 418 -3.01 -8.67 10.20
C SER A 418 -3.01 -7.75 8.97
N ILE A 419 -2.34 -6.60 9.06
CA ILE A 419 -2.12 -5.68 7.94
C ILE A 419 -0.91 -6.20 7.16
N ARG A 420 -1.10 -6.51 5.87
CA ARG A 420 -0.12 -7.23 5.05
C ARG A 420 0.94 -6.33 4.40
N GLY A 421 0.74 -5.02 4.43
CA GLY A 421 1.66 -4.08 3.82
C GLY A 421 1.22 -2.64 3.95
N LEU A 422 2.12 -1.75 3.56
CA LEU A 422 1.93 -0.30 3.56
C LEU A 422 1.20 0.14 2.30
N THR A 423 1.63 -0.37 1.15
CA THR A 423 1.03 -0.14 -0.17
C THR A 423 0.82 -1.48 -0.90
N THR A 424 0.47 -1.43 -2.18
CA THR A 424 0.46 -2.63 -3.04
C THR A 424 1.87 -3.12 -3.39
N GLN A 425 2.87 -2.27 -3.25
CA GLN A 425 4.26 -2.48 -3.68
C GLN A 425 5.21 -2.59 -2.48
N THR A 426 4.81 -2.05 -1.33
CA THR A 426 5.58 -2.07 -0.09
C THR A 426 4.87 -2.97 0.90
N LYS A 427 5.40 -4.19 1.09
CA LYS A 427 4.80 -5.27 1.89
C LYS A 427 5.69 -5.68 3.04
N PHE A 428 5.08 -6.24 4.09
CA PHE A 428 5.82 -6.91 5.14
C PHE A 428 6.14 -8.33 4.73
N ALA A 429 7.42 -8.70 4.75
CA ALA A 429 7.87 -10.06 4.61
C ALA A 429 8.36 -10.57 5.96
N ILE A 430 7.77 -11.67 6.44
CA ILE A 430 8.24 -12.33 7.65
C ILE A 430 9.45 -13.19 7.26
N THR A 431 10.64 -12.71 7.58
CA THR A 431 11.90 -13.42 7.34
C THR A 431 12.11 -14.51 8.39
N GLN A 432 11.58 -14.30 9.59
CA GLN A 432 11.62 -15.27 10.68
C GLN A 432 10.27 -15.34 11.40
N VAL A 433 9.70 -16.54 11.47
CA VAL A 433 8.49 -16.79 12.26
C VAL A 433 8.89 -16.98 13.72
N GLU A 434 8.17 -16.33 14.63
CA GLU A 434 8.37 -16.53 16.07
C GLU A 434 8.18 -18.00 16.44
N GLY A 435 9.11 -18.52 17.25
CA GLY A 435 8.97 -19.82 17.86
C GLY A 435 10.30 -20.55 18.02
N ILE A 436 10.19 -21.84 18.31
CA ILE A 436 11.35 -22.70 18.52
C ILE A 436 11.95 -23.04 17.15
N PHE A 437 13.13 -22.51 16.87
CA PHE A 437 13.97 -22.92 15.75
C PHE A 437 14.92 -24.01 16.23
N THR A 438 15.12 -25.05 15.41
CA THR A 438 16.09 -26.11 15.69
C THR A 438 17.06 -26.19 14.53
N SER A 439 18.35 -25.92 14.77
CA SER A 439 19.36 -25.94 13.71
C SER A 439 19.53 -27.34 13.11
N ILE A 440 20.06 -27.39 11.90
CA ILE A 440 20.56 -28.63 11.30
C ILE A 440 22.08 -28.53 11.29
N ASP A 441 22.73 -29.39 12.07
CA ASP A 441 24.18 -29.33 12.24
C ASP A 441 24.92 -30.10 11.15
N ASP A 442 24.27 -31.14 10.60
CA ASP A 442 24.84 -31.94 9.51
C ASP A 442 23.75 -32.56 8.62
N ILE A 443 24.11 -32.77 7.35
CA ILE A 443 23.25 -33.40 6.34
C ILE A 443 24.11 -34.32 5.49
N PHE A 444 23.68 -35.57 5.37
CA PHE A 444 24.31 -36.52 4.46
C PHE A 444 23.27 -37.44 3.82
N THR A 445 23.69 -38.08 2.73
CA THR A 445 22.86 -39.06 2.01
C THR A 445 23.50 -40.43 2.07
N VAL A 446 22.66 -41.46 2.09
CA VAL A 446 23.05 -42.87 1.96
C VAL A 446 22.21 -43.47 0.84
N SER A 447 22.83 -43.91 -0.25
CA SER A 447 22.10 -44.56 -1.35
C SER A 447 21.65 -45.97 -0.94
N VAL A 448 20.69 -46.54 -1.67
CA VAL A 448 20.24 -47.92 -1.41
C VAL A 448 21.37 -48.95 -1.57
N GLU A 449 22.30 -48.71 -2.49
CA GLU A 449 23.48 -49.56 -2.68
C GLU A 449 24.45 -49.44 -1.51
N GLU A 450 24.63 -48.23 -0.97
CA GLU A 450 25.49 -47.98 0.20
C GLU A 450 24.95 -48.63 1.48
N LEU A 451 23.63 -48.80 1.63
CA LEU A 451 23.03 -49.49 2.78
C LEU A 451 23.55 -50.93 2.94
N SER A 452 23.94 -51.59 1.85
CA SER A 452 24.50 -52.95 1.86
C SER A 452 26.00 -52.99 2.18
N THR A 453 26.64 -51.83 2.39
CA THR A 453 28.08 -51.72 2.67
C THR A 453 28.34 -51.45 4.15
N GLU A 454 29.53 -51.82 4.63
CA GLU A 454 29.98 -51.49 5.99
C GLU A 454 30.05 -49.97 6.21
N GLU A 455 30.42 -49.21 5.18
CA GLU A 455 30.47 -47.74 5.22
C GLU A 455 29.07 -47.12 5.44
N GLY A 456 28.07 -47.53 4.67
CA GLY A 456 26.69 -47.05 4.84
C GLY A 456 26.09 -47.46 6.18
N ARG A 457 26.39 -48.67 6.65
CA ARG A 457 25.99 -49.12 7.99
C ARG A 457 26.64 -48.29 9.10
N ASN A 458 27.91 -47.92 8.95
CA ASN A 458 28.61 -47.05 9.90
C ASN A 458 28.03 -45.62 9.92
N LYS A 459 27.65 -45.06 8.76
CA LYS A 459 26.96 -43.75 8.66
C LYS A 459 25.62 -43.73 9.39
N LEU A 460 24.97 -44.88 9.56
CA LEU A 460 23.68 -45.03 10.25
C LEU A 460 23.80 -45.74 11.61
N SER A 461 24.99 -45.74 12.21
CA SER A 461 25.28 -46.41 13.50
C SER A 461 24.47 -45.90 14.70
N PHE A 462 23.76 -44.78 14.56
CA PHE A 462 22.78 -44.30 15.54
C PHE A 462 21.48 -45.12 15.56
N LEU A 463 21.26 -46.01 14.60
CA LEU A 463 20.15 -46.97 14.57
C LEU A 463 20.61 -48.32 15.15
N SER A 464 19.73 -49.00 15.89
CA SER A 464 19.98 -50.40 16.27
C SER A 464 19.86 -51.32 15.06
N ASP A 465 20.49 -52.51 15.13
CA ASP A 465 20.43 -53.51 14.06
C ASP A 465 18.99 -53.85 13.64
N GLU A 466 18.08 -54.05 14.62
CA GLU A 466 16.66 -54.31 14.34
C GLU A 466 15.98 -53.16 13.57
N VAL A 467 16.33 -51.92 13.89
CA VAL A 467 15.77 -50.73 13.24
C VAL A 467 16.36 -50.55 11.84
N PHE A 468 17.64 -50.87 11.67
CA PHE A 468 18.32 -50.84 10.38
C PHE A 468 17.72 -51.88 9.42
N ASP A 469 17.50 -53.12 9.87
CA ASP A 469 16.88 -54.16 9.05
C ASP A 469 15.47 -53.77 8.58
N ARG A 470 14.72 -53.08 9.45
CA ARG A 470 13.40 -52.53 9.09
C ARG A 470 13.48 -51.39 8.09
N LEU A 471 14.52 -50.57 8.18
CA LEU A 471 14.78 -49.48 7.24
C LEU A 471 15.11 -50.03 5.84
N ASP A 472 15.99 -51.02 5.79
CA ASP A 472 16.38 -51.72 4.56
C ASP A 472 15.17 -52.38 3.89
N GLY A 473 14.31 -53.03 4.67
CA GLY A 473 13.06 -53.62 4.18
C GLY A 473 12.07 -52.63 3.56
N LEU A 474 12.20 -51.30 3.76
CA LEU A 474 11.33 -50.30 3.12
C LEU A 474 11.59 -50.15 1.61
N PHE A 475 12.75 -50.62 1.13
CA PHE A 475 13.14 -50.59 -0.28
C PHE A 475 12.68 -51.84 -1.05
N ASP A 476 12.03 -52.80 -0.40
CA ASP A 476 11.46 -53.98 -1.06
C ASP A 476 10.18 -53.61 -1.87
N PRO A 477 9.97 -54.19 -3.07
CA PRO A 477 8.77 -53.97 -3.88
C PRO A 477 7.45 -54.15 -3.14
N ASN A 478 7.37 -55.08 -2.21
CA ASN A 478 6.17 -55.31 -1.41
C ASN A 478 5.91 -54.16 -0.43
N ALA A 479 6.96 -53.52 0.08
CA ALA A 479 6.87 -52.42 1.03
C ALA A 479 6.45 -51.10 0.36
N TYR A 480 7.05 -50.72 -0.77
CA TYR A 480 6.70 -49.44 -1.42
C TYR A 480 5.47 -49.51 -2.34
N ASN A 481 5.02 -50.71 -2.74
CA ASN A 481 3.73 -50.89 -3.42
C ASN A 481 2.57 -51.16 -2.45
N GLY A 482 2.87 -51.50 -1.19
CA GLY A 482 1.87 -51.66 -0.13
C GLY A 482 1.24 -50.33 0.27
N SER A 483 -0.09 -50.30 0.43
CA SER A 483 -0.81 -49.12 0.95
C SER A 483 -0.68 -49.01 2.47
N THR A 484 0.49 -48.61 2.96
CA THR A 484 0.73 -48.41 4.40
C THR A 484 0.85 -46.93 4.72
N LYS A 485 -0.30 -46.26 4.92
CA LYS A 485 -0.29 -44.95 5.58
C LYS A 485 0.14 -45.13 7.02
N GLY A 486 1.28 -44.54 7.39
CA GLY A 486 1.72 -44.46 8.79
C GLY A 486 2.76 -45.49 9.23
N THR A 487 3.52 -46.09 8.30
CA THR A 487 4.70 -46.91 8.65
C THR A 487 5.67 -46.11 9.51
N ARG A 488 5.98 -46.64 10.70
CA ARG A 488 6.94 -46.05 11.65
C ARG A 488 8.19 -46.89 11.70
N LEU A 489 9.36 -46.26 11.78
CA LEU A 489 10.62 -46.96 12.06
C LEU A 489 10.74 -47.38 13.54
N ASN A 490 10.02 -46.70 14.44
CA ASN A 490 10.06 -46.87 15.90
C ASN A 490 11.48 -46.80 16.50
N ALA A 491 12.30 -45.90 15.97
CA ALA A 491 13.63 -45.61 16.48
C ALA A 491 13.55 -44.49 17.53
N LYS A 492 14.30 -44.64 18.64
CA LYS A 492 14.39 -43.62 19.68
C LYS A 492 15.13 -42.41 19.13
N ASP A 493 14.66 -41.20 19.43
CA ASP A 493 15.28 -39.94 19.00
C ASP A 493 15.40 -39.76 17.48
N VAL A 494 14.65 -40.54 16.70
CA VAL A 494 14.62 -40.48 15.23
C VAL A 494 13.20 -40.25 14.71
N THR A 495 13.04 -39.34 13.75
CA THR A 495 11.80 -39.07 13.04
C THR A 495 11.96 -39.34 11.55
N VAL A 496 10.93 -39.88 10.90
CA VAL A 496 11.05 -40.35 9.50
C VAL A 496 9.89 -39.89 8.63
N ARG A 497 10.18 -39.67 7.35
CA ARG A 497 9.19 -39.53 6.28
C ARG A 497 9.57 -40.46 5.13
N ILE A 498 8.62 -41.28 4.69
CA ILE A 498 8.83 -42.30 3.65
C ILE A 498 8.04 -41.91 2.41
N ALA A 499 8.67 -41.88 1.23
CA ALA A 499 8.06 -41.39 0.00
C ALA A 499 6.79 -42.19 -0.36
N SER A 500 6.84 -43.52 -0.23
CA SER A 500 5.69 -44.39 -0.51
C SER A 500 4.48 -44.19 0.43
N SER A 501 4.66 -43.50 1.55
CA SER A 501 3.56 -43.22 2.51
C SER A 501 2.71 -41.99 2.12
N TYR A 502 3.10 -41.23 1.10
CA TYR A 502 2.40 -40.03 0.66
C TYR A 502 1.78 -40.19 -0.73
N ASN A 503 0.70 -39.44 -1.00
CA ASN A 503 0.25 -39.26 -2.37
C ASN A 503 1.24 -38.36 -3.14
N MET A 504 1.31 -38.52 -4.45
CA MET A 504 2.26 -37.82 -5.31
C MET A 504 2.11 -36.30 -5.31
N LYS A 505 0.88 -35.76 -5.21
CA LYS A 505 0.63 -34.31 -5.22
C LYS A 505 1.13 -33.60 -3.95
N SER A 506 1.18 -34.31 -2.82
CA SER A 506 1.55 -33.74 -1.52
C SER A 506 2.72 -34.50 -0.87
N ASN A 507 3.62 -35.09 -1.66
CA ASN A 507 4.74 -35.88 -1.13
C ASN A 507 5.73 -35.00 -0.37
N ARG A 508 5.77 -35.16 0.96
CA ARG A 508 6.59 -34.32 1.85
C ARG A 508 8.07 -34.68 1.80
N VAL A 509 8.43 -35.90 1.37
CA VAL A 509 9.83 -36.28 1.12
C VAL A 509 10.38 -35.43 -0.01
N TYR A 510 9.66 -35.38 -1.13
CA TYR A 510 10.10 -34.64 -2.32
C TYR A 510 10.09 -33.13 -2.12
N LYS A 511 9.07 -32.59 -1.44
CA LYS A 511 9.00 -31.15 -1.16
C LYS A 511 10.15 -30.66 -0.27
N ASN A 512 10.61 -31.50 0.66
CA ASN A 512 11.63 -31.10 1.63
C ASN A 512 13.03 -31.64 1.29
N TRP A 513 13.19 -32.34 0.15
CA TRP A 513 14.46 -32.98 -0.19
C TRP A 513 15.61 -31.99 -0.34
N ASN A 514 15.33 -30.79 -0.85
CA ASN A 514 16.32 -29.74 -1.07
C ASN A 514 16.61 -28.89 0.18
N ALA A 515 16.08 -29.24 1.35
CA ALA A 515 16.46 -28.56 2.59
C ALA A 515 17.98 -28.71 2.85
N ASP A 516 18.60 -27.64 3.33
CA ASP A 516 20.03 -27.51 3.63
C ASP A 516 20.24 -27.10 5.11
N LEU A 517 21.48 -26.79 5.48
CA LEU A 517 21.86 -26.43 6.85
C LEU A 517 21.21 -25.12 7.35
N SER A 518 20.68 -24.28 6.46
CA SER A 518 19.99 -23.04 6.83
C SER A 518 18.54 -23.27 7.26
N ALA A 519 17.97 -24.45 6.96
CA ALA A 519 16.58 -24.76 7.26
C ALA A 519 16.34 -25.05 8.75
N ASP A 520 15.12 -24.78 9.23
CA ASP A 520 14.65 -25.27 10.54
C ASP A 520 14.39 -26.78 10.45
N PHE A 521 15.03 -27.59 11.29
CA PHE A 521 14.78 -29.03 11.39
C PHE A 521 13.27 -29.32 11.57
N GLY A 522 12.58 -28.47 12.33
CA GLY A 522 11.15 -28.62 12.57
C GLY A 522 10.22 -28.11 11.46
N SER A 523 10.75 -27.47 10.41
CA SER A 523 10.02 -27.23 9.16
C SER A 523 10.04 -28.49 8.26
N VAL A 524 11.10 -29.30 8.37
CA VAL A 524 11.27 -30.55 7.64
C VAL A 524 10.52 -31.69 8.34
N PHE A 525 10.64 -31.82 9.67
CA PHE A 525 10.06 -32.88 10.49
C PHE A 525 9.12 -32.36 11.57
N PHE A 526 8.21 -33.19 12.09
CA PHE A 526 7.26 -32.75 13.11
C PHE A 526 7.94 -32.46 14.46
N LYS A 527 7.66 -31.30 15.06
CA LYS A 527 8.20 -30.81 16.36
C LYS A 527 7.61 -31.49 17.61
N LYS A 528 7.02 -32.69 17.53
CA LYS A 528 6.29 -33.27 18.68
C LYS A 528 7.21 -33.70 19.83
N ASN A 529 8.42 -34.16 19.51
CA ASN A 529 9.44 -34.58 20.48
C ASN A 529 10.80 -33.99 20.09
N ASP A 530 11.77 -34.09 21.00
CA ASP A 530 13.18 -33.78 20.74
C ASP A 530 13.80 -34.96 19.99
N TYR A 531 14.00 -34.79 18.68
CA TYR A 531 14.62 -35.81 17.82
C TYR A 531 16.04 -35.36 17.49
N ASN A 532 17.00 -36.27 17.61
CA ASN A 532 18.39 -36.03 17.22
C ASN A 532 18.60 -36.23 15.71
N TYR A 533 17.78 -37.09 15.08
CA TYR A 533 17.91 -37.41 13.66
C TYR A 533 16.57 -37.37 12.93
N GLY A 534 16.58 -36.85 11.70
CA GLY A 534 15.45 -36.84 10.78
C GLY A 534 15.81 -37.54 9.47
N LEU A 535 15.00 -38.51 9.02
CA LEU A 535 15.26 -39.27 7.80
C LEU A 535 14.17 -38.99 6.76
N LEU A 536 14.58 -38.45 5.61
CA LEU A 536 13.78 -38.47 4.39
C LEU A 536 14.15 -39.71 3.58
N ILE A 537 13.21 -40.62 3.38
CA ILE A 537 13.43 -41.91 2.73
C ILE A 537 12.75 -41.89 1.36
N SER A 538 13.55 -41.89 0.29
CA SER A 538 13.10 -42.05 -1.09
C SER A 538 13.19 -43.51 -1.48
N ASN A 539 12.12 -44.27 -1.23
CA ASN A 539 12.10 -45.73 -1.38
C ASN A 539 11.49 -46.25 -2.69
N PHE A 540 11.24 -45.39 -3.66
CA PHE A 540 10.91 -45.83 -5.01
C PHE A 540 12.21 -46.00 -5.83
N PRO A 541 12.37 -47.09 -6.60
CA PRO A 541 13.49 -47.24 -7.52
C PRO A 541 13.66 -46.02 -8.44
N VAL A 542 14.87 -45.75 -8.91
CA VAL A 542 15.16 -44.59 -9.78
C VAL A 542 14.34 -44.65 -11.08
N GLU A 543 14.13 -45.85 -11.62
CA GLU A 543 13.36 -46.10 -12.84
C GLU A 543 11.83 -46.07 -12.63
N ASP A 544 11.36 -45.91 -11.40
CA ASP A 544 9.93 -45.83 -11.09
C ASP A 544 9.39 -44.44 -11.38
N ASP A 545 8.32 -44.32 -12.18
CA ASP A 545 7.70 -43.03 -12.54
C ASP A 545 7.29 -42.17 -11.32
N ARG A 546 7.09 -42.79 -10.15
CA ARG A 546 6.79 -42.11 -8.89
C ARG A 546 8.02 -41.47 -8.25
N ASN A 547 9.23 -41.92 -8.58
CA ASN A 547 10.45 -41.26 -8.15
C ASN A 547 10.66 -39.95 -8.92
N LYS A 548 10.60 -38.81 -8.23
CA LYS A 548 10.81 -37.48 -8.82
C LYS A 548 12.17 -36.89 -8.54
N LEU A 549 13.00 -37.58 -7.76
CA LEU A 549 14.31 -37.09 -7.32
C LEU A 549 15.46 -37.65 -8.18
N GLY A 550 15.22 -38.74 -8.92
CA GLY A 550 16.31 -39.48 -9.56
C GLY A 550 17.25 -40.13 -8.55
N PHE A 551 16.80 -40.29 -7.29
CA PHE A 551 17.58 -40.82 -6.18
C PHE A 551 16.74 -41.82 -5.37
N CYS A 552 17.33 -42.99 -5.09
CA CYS A 552 16.78 -44.02 -4.23
C CYS A 552 17.71 -44.21 -3.03
N GLY A 553 17.22 -43.95 -1.82
CA GLY A 553 18.01 -43.96 -0.60
C GLY A 553 17.47 -43.03 0.47
N ILE A 554 18.35 -42.60 1.37
CA ILE A 554 18.03 -41.85 2.58
C ILE A 554 18.80 -40.53 2.59
N LYS A 555 18.11 -39.44 2.90
CA LYS A 555 18.74 -38.18 3.31
C LYS A 555 18.54 -38.01 4.81
N VAL A 556 19.66 -37.91 5.54
CA VAL A 556 19.71 -37.79 7.00
C VAL A 556 19.99 -36.35 7.37
N PHE A 557 19.27 -35.86 8.37
CA PHE A 557 19.43 -34.54 8.97
C PHE A 557 19.76 -34.75 10.45
N VAL A 558 20.85 -34.15 10.93
CA VAL A 558 21.23 -34.14 12.35
C VAL A 558 20.70 -32.85 12.97
N SER A 559 19.84 -32.99 13.98
CA SER A 559 19.28 -31.87 14.71
C SER A 559 20.35 -31.27 15.63
N GLY A 560 20.44 -29.95 15.63
CA GLY A 560 21.28 -29.19 16.55
C GLY A 560 20.50 -28.53 17.68
N GLU A 561 21.00 -27.38 18.13
CA GLU A 561 20.46 -26.67 19.28
C GLU A 561 19.09 -26.04 19.00
N LYS A 562 18.27 -26.04 20.05
CA LYS A 562 16.97 -25.37 20.06
C LYS A 562 17.11 -23.98 20.62
N VAL A 563 16.73 -23.00 19.82
CA VAL A 563 16.68 -21.60 20.23
C VAL A 563 15.28 -21.06 19.99
N PHE A 564 14.75 -20.34 20.98
CA PHE A 564 13.59 -19.51 20.74
C PHE A 564 14.04 -18.30 19.92
N ARG A 565 13.33 -18.02 18.84
CA ARG A 565 13.58 -16.86 17.99
C ARG A 565 12.34 -16.00 17.96
N GLU A 566 12.53 -14.69 18.13
CA GLU A 566 11.48 -13.70 17.96
C GLU A 566 11.12 -13.57 16.48
N ARG A 567 9.92 -13.06 16.19
CA ARG A 567 9.53 -12.74 14.82
C ARG A 567 10.47 -11.67 14.30
N GLU A 568 10.99 -11.88 13.10
CA GLU A 568 11.67 -10.82 12.35
C GLU A 568 10.88 -10.57 11.08
N SER A 569 10.68 -9.29 10.79
CA SER A 569 10.00 -8.82 9.61
C SER A 569 10.85 -7.78 8.90
N GLU A 570 10.76 -7.76 7.57
CA GLU A 570 11.38 -6.74 6.74
C GLU A 570 10.33 -6.10 5.83
N ILE A 571 10.66 -4.91 5.33
CA ILE A 571 9.88 -4.24 4.30
C ILE A 571 10.46 -4.64 2.95
N VAL A 572 9.61 -5.17 2.08
CA VAL A 572 9.94 -5.45 0.68
C VAL A 572 9.23 -4.42 -0.18
N ASN A 573 10.01 -3.59 -0.86
CA ASN A 573 9.54 -2.53 -1.76
C ASN A 573 9.89 -2.88 -3.21
N THR A 574 8.87 -2.95 -4.07
CA THR A 574 9.03 -3.27 -5.50
C THR A 574 8.69 -2.09 -6.42
N SER A 575 8.52 -0.88 -5.88
CA SER A 575 8.02 0.28 -6.63
C SER A 575 9.11 1.24 -7.10
N MET A 576 10.18 1.34 -6.31
CA MET A 576 11.19 2.40 -6.33
C MET A 576 12.52 1.77 -5.93
N TYR A 577 13.60 2.11 -6.65
CA TYR A 577 14.99 1.72 -6.36
C TYR A 577 15.17 0.23 -6.07
N ASN A 578 15.44 -0.57 -7.12
CA ASN A 578 15.97 -1.90 -6.89
C ASN A 578 17.32 -1.75 -6.17
N ALA A 579 17.42 -2.30 -4.97
CA ALA A 579 18.71 -2.63 -4.41
C ALA A 579 19.26 -3.81 -5.22
N ASP A 580 20.22 -3.55 -6.10
CA ASP A 580 21.13 -4.59 -6.60
C ASP A 580 22.02 -5.09 -5.46
#